data_AF-A0A368AZ73-F1
#
_entry.id   AF-A0A368AZ73-F1
#
_cell.length_a   1.000
_cell.length_b   1.000
_cell.length_c   1.000
_cell.angle_alpha   90.00
_cell.angle_beta   90.00
_cell.angle_gamma   90.00
#
_symmetry.space_group_name_H-M   'P 1'
#
loop_
_entity.id
_entity.type
_entity.pdbx_description
1 polymer ?
#
loop_
_entity_poly.entity_id
_entity_poly.type
_entity_poly.pdbx_seq_one_letter_code
_entity_poly.pdbx_strand_id
1 'polypeptide(L)'
;GGYSIPPHYDSMISKVITYGRNRELALDRMDRALKEYLIRGIATNIAFSRAIIKDPTFRTGKATTKYIEEFLKRAPKNLYT
;
A
#
# COMPACT_ATOMS: atom_id res chain seq x y z
N GLY A 1 -10.08 -25.62 -2.47
CA GLY A 1 -10.92 -24.65 -1.74
C GLY A 1 -10.34 -23.27 -1.96
N GLY A 2 -11.18 -22.30 -2.33
CA GLY A 2 -10.80 -20.90 -2.54
C GLY A 2 -12.06 -20.04 -2.45
N TYR A 3 -11.90 -18.79 -2.03
CA TYR A 3 -12.99 -17.81 -1.99
C TYR A 3 -12.94 -16.98 -3.28
N SER A 4 -14.09 -16.83 -3.94
CA SER A 4 -14.23 -15.94 -5.10
C SER A 4 -14.77 -14.60 -4.62
N ILE A 5 -14.11 -13.51 -4.99
CA ILE A 5 -14.53 -12.16 -4.62
C ILE A 5 -15.71 -11.78 -5.52
N PRO A 6 -16.91 -11.54 -4.98
CA PRO A 6 -18.05 -11.15 -5.80
C PRO A 6 -17.86 -9.71 -6.29
N PRO A 7 -18.21 -9.39 -7.56
CA PRO A 7 -18.01 -8.06 -8.13
C PRO A 7 -18.96 -6.98 -7.58
N HIS A 8 -19.96 -7.39 -6.79
CA HIS A 8 -21.01 -6.50 -6.27
C HIS A 8 -20.71 -5.93 -4.87
N TYR A 9 -19.59 -6.32 -4.25
CA TYR A 9 -19.15 -5.80 -2.96
C TYR A 9 -17.88 -4.96 -3.10
N ASP A 10 -17.51 -4.28 -2.02
CA ASP A 10 -16.25 -3.56 -1.96
C ASP A 10 -15.05 -4.48 -2.21
N SER A 11 -14.06 -3.95 -2.90
CA SER A 11 -12.85 -4.69 -3.31
C SER A 11 -11.88 -4.99 -2.15
N MET A 12 -12.14 -4.48 -0.94
CA MET A 12 -11.27 -4.69 0.21
C MET A 12 -11.33 -6.14 0.73
N ILE A 13 -10.20 -6.81 0.65
CA ILE A 13 -10.05 -8.21 1.09
C ILE A 13 -9.41 -8.35 2.47
N SER A 14 -8.67 -7.34 2.94
CA SER A 14 -7.91 -7.40 4.20
C SER A 14 -7.37 -6.03 4.60
N LYS A 15 -6.99 -5.89 5.88
CA LYS A 15 -6.30 -4.73 6.45
C LYS A 15 -4.99 -5.19 7.11
N VAL A 16 -3.86 -4.68 6.63
CA VAL A 16 -2.55 -4.90 7.24
C VAL A 16 -2.22 -3.72 8.16
N ILE A 17 -1.94 -4.01 9.43
CA ILE A 17 -1.67 -3.00 10.45
C ILE A 17 -0.31 -3.30 11.07
N THR A 18 0.56 -2.29 11.15
CA THR A 18 1.84 -2.38 11.85
C THR A 18 1.92 -1.34 12.96
N TYR A 19 2.74 -1.62 13.96
CA TYR A 19 3.00 -0.74 15.08
C TYR A 19 4.51 -0.67 15.35
N GLY A 20 4.98 0.45 15.87
CA GLY A 20 6.37 0.68 16.25
C GLY A 20 6.46 1.76 17.32
N ARG A 21 7.58 1.78 18.05
CA ARG A 21 7.86 2.80 19.09
C ARG A 21 7.93 4.22 18.52
N ASN A 22 8.22 4.35 17.23
CA ASN A 22 8.20 5.60 16.49
C ASN A 22 7.68 5.35 15.05
N ARG A 23 7.44 6.44 14.33
CA ARG A 23 6.87 6.41 12.97
C ARG A 23 7.77 5.65 11.99
N GLU A 24 9.08 5.89 12.04
CA GLU A 24 10.03 5.23 11.14
C GLU A 24 10.00 3.71 11.29
N LEU A 25 10.06 3.21 12.52
CA LEU A 25 10.00 1.78 12.80
C LEU A 25 8.66 1.15 12.39
N ALA A 26 7.54 1.86 12.57
CA ALA A 26 6.23 1.39 12.13
C ALA A 26 6.16 1.27 10.59
N LEU A 27 6.72 2.26 9.88
CA LEU A 27 6.78 2.28 8.42
C LEU A 27 7.74 1.21 7.87
N ASP A 28 8.88 0.97 8.52
CA ASP A 28 9.82 -0.08 8.12
C ASP A 28 9.22 -1.47 8.30
N ARG A 29 8.48 -1.67 9.39
CA ARG A 29 7.68 -2.88 9.60
C ARG A 29 6.59 -3.03 8.53
N MET A 30 5.95 -1.93 8.12
CA MET A 30 4.95 -1.95 7.04
C MET A 30 5.59 -2.32 5.69
N ASP A 31 6.76 -1.76 5.34
CA ASP A 31 7.44 -2.14 4.10
C ASP A 31 7.79 -3.64 4.07
N ARG A 32 8.26 -4.18 5.20
CA ARG A 32 8.53 -5.62 5.32
C ARG A 32 7.25 -6.44 5.21
N ALA A 33 6.20 -6.07 5.95
CA ALA A 33 4.92 -6.76 5.92
C ALA A 33 4.34 -6.81 4.50
N LEU A 34 4.32 -5.68 3.78
CA LEU A 34 3.85 -5.61 2.40
C LEU A 34 4.76 -6.37 1.41
N LYS A 35 6.08 -6.43 1.66
CA LYS A 35 7.02 -7.22 0.84
C LYS A 35 6.74 -8.72 0.96
N GLU A 36 6.33 -9.19 2.14
CA GLU A 36 6.01 -10.59 2.43
C GLU A 36 4.53 -10.92 2.16
N TYR A 37 3.72 -9.93 1.79
CA TYR A 37 2.27 -10.10 1.63
C TYR A 37 1.92 -10.71 0.27
N LEU A 38 1.81 -12.04 0.24
CA LEU A 38 1.53 -12.80 -0.97
C LEU A 38 0.04 -13.10 -1.12
N ILE A 39 -0.57 -12.54 -2.16
CA ILE A 39 -1.93 -12.85 -2.60
C ILE A 39 -1.87 -13.36 -4.05
N ARG A 40 -2.57 -14.45 -4.34
CA ARG A 40 -2.59 -15.09 -5.67
C ARG A 40 -4.01 -15.10 -6.22
N GLY A 41 -4.13 -15.09 -7.55
CA GLY A 41 -5.40 -15.25 -8.27
C GLY A 41 -6.16 -13.96 -8.54
N ILE A 42 -5.70 -12.81 -8.02
CA ILE A 42 -6.28 -11.49 -8.25
C ILE A 42 -5.18 -10.42 -8.33
N ALA A 43 -5.45 -9.33 -9.04
CA ALA A 43 -4.64 -8.13 -8.95
C ALA A 43 -4.85 -7.44 -7.58
N THR A 44 -3.80 -6.82 -7.05
CA THR A 44 -3.86 -6.12 -5.75
C THR A 44 -3.12 -4.80 -5.81
N ASN A 45 -3.42 -3.90 -4.88
CA ASN A 45 -2.74 -2.61 -4.73
C ASN A 45 -1.49 -2.67 -3.84
N ILE A 46 -0.96 -3.86 -3.51
CA ILE A 46 0.16 -4.03 -2.57
C ILE A 46 1.41 -3.28 -3.04
N ALA A 47 1.75 -3.36 -4.33
CA ALA A 47 2.89 -2.65 -4.90
C ALA A 47 2.74 -1.12 -4.77
N PHE A 48 1.54 -0.61 -5.05
CA PHE A 48 1.20 0.79 -4.89
C PHE A 48 1.30 1.27 -3.44
N SER A 49 0.68 0.55 -2.50
CA SER A 49 0.78 0.86 -1.07
C SER A 49 2.24 0.86 -0.59
N ARG A 50 3.03 -0.13 -1.02
CA ARG A 50 4.44 -0.23 -0.65
C ARG A 50 5.27 0.94 -1.19
N ALA A 51 4.97 1.43 -2.39
CA ALA A 51 5.64 2.60 -2.95
C ALA A 51 5.34 3.88 -2.14
N ILE A 52 4.10 4.05 -1.67
CA ILE A 52 3.73 5.16 -0.75
C ILE A 52 4.51 5.05 0.57
N ILE A 53 4.64 3.86 1.15
CA ILE A 53 5.38 3.66 2.41
C ILE A 53 6.86 4.04 2.29
N LYS A 54 7.44 3.90 1.09
CA LYS A 54 8.83 4.28 0.80
C LYS A 54 9.01 5.76 0.46
N ASP A 55 7.93 6.45 0.15
CA ASP A 55 8.00 7.83 -0.34
C ASP A 55 8.38 8.82 0.78
N PRO A 56 9.41 9.68 0.58
CA PRO A 56 9.85 10.62 1.61
C PRO A 56 8.76 11.57 2.12
N THR A 57 7.87 12.06 1.24
CA THR A 57 6.77 12.96 1.66
C THR A 57 5.80 12.26 2.61
N PHE A 58 5.49 10.98 2.35
CA PHE A 58 4.68 10.19 3.27
C PHE A 58 5.44 9.86 4.56
N ARG A 59 6.70 9.42 4.45
CA ARG A 59 7.51 9.03 5.61
C ARG A 59 7.71 10.19 6.59
N THR A 60 8.00 11.38 6.08
CA THR A 60 8.19 12.61 6.87
C THR A 60 6.89 13.19 7.44
N GLY A 61 5.72 12.64 7.08
CA GLY A 61 4.42 13.11 7.57
C GLY A 61 3.94 14.40 6.92
N LYS A 62 4.52 14.80 5.78
CA LYS A 62 4.18 16.03 5.04
C LYS A 62 3.10 15.82 3.97
N ALA A 63 2.55 14.60 3.85
CA ALA A 63 1.49 14.30 2.90
C ALA A 63 0.22 15.10 3.20
N THR A 64 -0.37 15.69 2.17
CA THR A 64 -1.65 16.42 2.22
C THR A 64 -2.75 15.61 1.54
N THR A 65 -3.98 16.14 1.50
CA THR A 65 -5.08 15.53 0.74
C THR A 65 -4.84 15.46 -0.77
N LYS A 66 -3.90 16.25 -1.31
CA LYS A 66 -3.49 16.23 -2.73
C LYS A 66 -2.33 15.28 -3.00
N TYR A 67 -1.77 14.66 -1.96
CA TYR A 67 -0.55 13.86 -2.05
C TYR A 67 -0.60 12.78 -3.14
N ILE A 68 -1.72 12.05 -3.25
CA ILE A 68 -1.82 10.95 -4.20
C ILE A 68 -1.75 11.45 -5.65
N GLU A 69 -2.42 12.56 -5.97
CA GLU A 69 -2.35 13.17 -7.30
C GLU A 69 -0.92 13.61 -7.64
N GLU A 70 -0.22 14.21 -6.69
CA GLU A 70 1.17 14.65 -6.84
C GLU A 70 2.15 13.47 -6.95
N PHE A 71 1.93 12.42 -6.16
CA PHE A 71 2.70 11.19 -6.19
C PHE A 71 2.60 10.51 -7.55
N LEU A 72 1.37 10.38 -8.09
CA LEU A 72 1.13 9.74 -9.39
C LEU A 72 1.76 10.48 -10.57
N LYS A 73 1.95 11.81 -10.49
CA LYS A 73 2.65 12.58 -11.54
C LYS A 73 4.13 12.19 -11.69
N ARG A 74 4.75 11.65 -10.64
CA ARG A 74 6.17 11.28 -10.61
C ARG A 74 6.41 9.77 -10.43
N ALA A 75 5.37 9.01 -10.08
CA ALA A 75 5.46 7.57 -9.94
C ALA A 75 5.48 6.87 -11.32
N PRO A 76 6.17 5.72 -11.44
CA PRO A 76 6.07 4.87 -12.63
C PRO A 76 4.61 4.51 -12.93
N LYS A 77 4.20 4.61 -14.20
CA LYS A 77 2.82 4.33 -14.62
C LYS A 77 2.38 2.87 -14.42
N ASN A 78 3.34 1.96 -14.23
CA ASN A 78 3.11 0.53 -14.02
C ASN A 78 2.94 0.12 -12.54
N LEU A 79 2.80 1.07 -11.61
CA LEU A 79 2.69 0.77 -10.17
C LEU A 79 1.39 0.05 -9.76
N TYR A 80 0.37 0.12 -10.61
CA TYR A 80 -1.01 -0.30 -10.31
C TYR A 80 -1.69 -0.94 -11.53
N THR A 81 -0.90 -1.39 -12.52
CA THR A 81 -1.37 -2.10 -13.72
C THR A 81 -1.15 -3.60 -13.59
#